data_AF-A0A6G0V3Y6-F1
#
_entry.id   AF-A0A6G0V3Y6-F1
#
_cell.length_a   1.000
_cell.length_b   1.000
_cell.length_c   1.000
_cell.angle_alpha   90.00
_cell.angle_beta   90.00
_cell.angle_gamma   90.00
#
_symmetry.space_group_name_H-M   'P 1'
#
loop_
_entity.id
_entity.type
_entity.pdbx_description
1 polymer ?
#
loop_
_entity_poly.entity_id
_entity_poly.type
_entity_poly.pdbx_seq_one_letter_code
_entity_poly.pdbx_strand_id
1 'polypeptide(L)'
;MDPEQEYEFDNNFENNPGSFLDLHLKARRVHPRLFNGLMLGVGVGQRSYFEILRRHIRQDNVLAFGACIDYQFFPTAKFRFIGNPKESEDNPDELHLGFEGRSPISTFGVELADKLKFHFLQKHDERIDFGIQISKSINNIDGPFHFDVAGRYIDPRFTLSTVIGTSGMHNSLFFQIDQLLSLGIEQKFFTASGNFASIALKKQIPEWEADVSLSIDSQKSLVMNFERIVAPTVPLRLLLSASMNGSTKTITAGLGLLIN
;
A
#
# COMPACT_ATOMS: atom_id res chain seq x y z
N MET A 1 10.14 -0.93 -6.41
CA MET A 1 8.78 -0.44 -6.67
C MET A 1 7.87 -1.62 -6.99
N ASP A 2 7.02 -2.02 -6.04
CA ASP A 2 5.69 -2.51 -6.43
C ASP A 2 4.98 -1.32 -7.10
N PRO A 3 3.97 -1.54 -7.94
CA PRO A 3 3.16 -0.46 -8.51
C PRO A 3 2.43 0.38 -7.45
N GLU A 4 2.56 0.05 -6.17
CA GLU A 4 2.04 0.81 -5.03
C GLU A 4 2.99 1.90 -4.49
N GLN A 5 4.09 2.26 -5.16
CA GLN A 5 4.63 3.61 -4.92
C GLN A 5 3.79 4.60 -5.70
N GLU A 6 2.64 4.92 -5.13
CA GLU A 6 1.85 6.08 -5.51
C GLU A 6 2.71 7.32 -5.32
N TYR A 7 2.98 8.03 -6.41
CA TYR A 7 3.25 9.45 -6.34
C TYR A 7 2.08 10.08 -5.59
N GLU A 8 2.38 10.64 -4.41
CA GLU A 8 1.44 11.48 -3.66
C GLU A 8 0.95 12.55 -4.63
N PHE A 9 -0.33 12.45 -5.01
CA PHE A 9 -1.00 13.51 -5.75
C PHE A 9 -0.91 14.76 -4.89
N ASP A 10 -0.32 15.82 -5.44
CA ASP A 10 -0.05 17.04 -4.71
C ASP A 10 -1.36 17.54 -4.08
N ASN A 11 -1.45 17.39 -2.75
CA ASN A 11 -2.60 17.79 -1.95
C ASN A 11 -2.60 19.31 -1.84
N ASN A 12 -2.81 20.01 -2.96
CA ASN A 12 -2.99 21.47 -3.00
C ASN A 12 -4.28 21.93 -2.31
N PHE A 13 -5.00 21.01 -1.67
CA PHE A 13 -6.12 21.29 -0.80
C PHE A 13 -5.76 20.82 0.61
N GLU A 14 -5.36 21.73 1.49
CA GLU A 14 -5.03 21.47 2.90
C GLU A 14 -6.12 20.70 3.68
N ASN A 15 -7.34 20.64 3.13
CA ASN A 15 -8.51 20.01 3.76
C ASN A 15 -9.05 18.76 3.06
N ASN A 16 -8.49 18.31 1.94
CA ASN A 16 -9.01 17.16 1.21
C ASN A 16 -8.81 15.84 2.01
N PRO A 17 -9.80 14.93 2.04
CA PRO A 17 -9.71 13.66 2.77
C PRO A 17 -8.79 12.62 2.11
N GLY A 18 -8.05 12.92 1.05
CA GLY A 18 -7.27 11.95 0.29
C GLY A 18 -8.13 10.95 -0.47
N SER A 19 -7.51 9.86 -0.95
CA SER A 19 -8.20 8.81 -1.69
C SER A 19 -8.90 7.82 -0.74
N PHE A 20 -9.90 7.10 -1.26
CA PHE A 20 -10.49 5.96 -0.56
C PHE A 20 -9.44 4.87 -0.31
N LEU A 21 -8.46 4.71 -1.21
CA LEU A 21 -7.37 3.75 -1.07
C LEU A 21 -6.40 4.11 0.07
N ASP A 22 -6.34 5.39 0.42
CA ASP A 22 -5.47 5.92 1.45
C ASP A 22 -5.99 5.66 2.88
N LEU A 23 -7.23 5.19 3.03
CA LEU A 23 -7.89 5.01 4.32
C LEU A 23 -7.03 4.20 5.30
N HIS A 24 -6.45 3.09 4.84
CA HIS A 24 -5.62 2.20 5.67
C HIS A 24 -4.12 2.44 5.50
N LEU A 25 -3.73 3.40 4.64
CA LEU A 25 -2.35 3.56 4.21
C LEU A 25 -1.41 3.89 5.36
N LYS A 26 -1.84 4.71 6.33
CA LYS A 26 -1.00 5.05 7.50
C LYS A 26 -0.61 3.82 8.32
N ALA A 27 -1.56 2.95 8.66
CA ALA A 27 -1.26 1.72 9.40
C ALA A 27 -0.47 0.72 8.54
N ARG A 28 -0.81 0.62 7.25
CA ARG A 28 -0.12 -0.25 6.29
C ARG A 28 1.35 0.13 6.10
N ARG A 29 1.68 1.42 6.09
CA ARG A 29 3.06 1.95 5.96
C ARG A 29 3.97 1.58 7.13
N VAL A 30 3.42 1.19 8.29
CA VAL A 30 4.19 0.68 9.44
C VAL A 30 4.58 -0.78 9.25
N HIS A 31 3.78 -1.54 8.50
CA HIS A 31 4.04 -2.96 8.28
C HIS A 31 5.29 -3.15 7.39
N PRO A 32 6.16 -4.12 7.73
CA PRO A 32 7.34 -4.45 6.95
C PRO A 32 6.95 -4.99 5.58
N ARG A 33 7.72 -4.63 4.56
CA ARG A 33 7.61 -5.20 3.22
C ARG A 33 8.52 -6.41 3.12
N LEU A 34 7.93 -7.59 2.88
CA LEU A 34 8.68 -8.81 2.65
C LEU A 34 9.12 -8.87 1.18
N PHE A 35 10.36 -9.27 0.95
CA PHE A 35 10.83 -9.70 -0.36
C PHE A 35 11.73 -10.90 -0.18
N ASN A 36 11.74 -11.80 -1.16
CA ASN A 36 12.44 -13.07 -1.05
C ASN A 36 13.66 -13.06 -1.95
N GLY A 37 14.78 -13.59 -1.46
CA GLY A 37 16.02 -13.72 -2.22
C GLY A 37 16.77 -12.40 -2.44
N LEU A 38 17.53 -12.34 -3.52
CA LEU A 38 18.38 -11.19 -3.83
C LEU A 38 17.62 -10.16 -4.67
N MET A 39 17.65 -8.90 -4.24
CA MET A 39 17.08 -7.78 -4.98
C MET A 39 18.17 -6.75 -5.29
N LEU A 40 18.35 -6.41 -6.56
CA LEU A 40 19.08 -5.21 -6.97
C LEU A 40 18.08 -4.26 -7.61
N GLY A 41 18.00 -3.04 -7.08
CA GLY A 41 17.23 -1.95 -7.68
C GLY A 41 18.15 -0.80 -8.03
N VAL A 42 17.96 -0.24 -9.21
CA VAL A 42 18.62 0.99 -9.63
C VAL A 42 17.50 1.99 -9.94
N GLY A 43 17.42 3.06 -9.15
CA GLY A 43 16.67 4.26 -9.47
C GLY A 43 17.62 5.26 -10.13
N VAL A 44 17.22 5.82 -11.26
CA VAL A 44 17.94 6.95 -11.86
C VAL A 44 16.93 8.07 -12.01
N GLY A 45 17.04 9.12 -11.19
CA GLY A 45 16.09 10.23 -11.24
C GLY A 45 16.71 11.53 -10.74
N GLN A 46 16.99 12.46 -11.66
CA GLN A 46 17.33 13.85 -11.28
C GLN A 46 16.13 14.80 -11.31
N ARG A 47 15.02 14.48 -12.01
CA ARG A 47 13.77 15.26 -12.03
C ARG A 47 12.56 14.38 -12.34
N SER A 48 11.72 14.19 -11.32
CA SER A 48 10.32 13.75 -11.17
C SER A 48 9.42 13.25 -12.33
N TYR A 49 9.90 12.81 -13.50
CA TYR A 49 9.03 12.41 -14.62
C TYR A 49 9.24 11.00 -15.14
N PHE A 50 10.30 10.31 -14.74
CA PHE A 50 10.55 8.94 -15.20
C PHE A 50 11.45 8.23 -14.20
N GLU A 51 10.97 7.15 -13.59
CA GLU A 51 11.79 6.23 -12.80
C GLU A 51 11.76 4.86 -13.48
N ILE A 52 12.87 4.47 -14.10
CA ILE A 52 13.04 3.12 -14.64
C ILE A 52 13.54 2.25 -13.49
N LEU A 53 12.61 1.62 -12.76
CA LEU A 53 13.01 0.65 -11.77
C LEU A 53 13.30 -0.71 -12.44
N ARG A 54 14.58 -1.01 -12.65
CA ARG A 54 14.99 -2.37 -13.05
C ARG A 54 15.10 -3.26 -11.81
N ARG A 55 14.09 -4.09 -11.56
CA ARG A 55 14.16 -5.19 -10.58
C ARG A 55 14.76 -6.42 -11.26
N HIS A 56 15.96 -6.82 -10.84
CA HIS A 56 16.41 -8.18 -11.11
C HIS A 56 16.01 -9.05 -9.92
N ILE A 57 14.88 -9.75 -10.03
CA ILE A 57 14.51 -10.84 -9.14
C ILE A 57 14.88 -12.12 -9.88
N ARG A 58 15.75 -12.96 -9.32
CA ARG A 58 15.94 -14.32 -9.85
C ARG A 58 16.37 -15.30 -8.77
N GLN A 59 15.50 -16.28 -8.52
CA GLN A 59 15.86 -17.70 -8.63
C GLN A 59 14.60 -18.53 -8.93
N ASP A 60 13.93 -18.19 -10.03
CA ASP A 60 13.17 -19.05 -10.95
C ASP A 60 12.75 -18.11 -12.10
N ASN A 61 12.90 -18.56 -13.34
CA ASN A 61 12.80 -17.72 -14.53
C ASN A 61 11.45 -17.01 -14.58
N VAL A 62 11.43 -15.67 -14.52
CA VAL A 62 10.91 -14.78 -15.58
C VAL A 62 11.00 -13.30 -15.21
N LEU A 63 11.19 -12.49 -16.26
CA LEU A 63 11.21 -11.03 -16.23
C LEU A 63 9.76 -10.52 -16.39
N ALA A 64 9.14 -10.09 -15.29
CA ALA A 64 7.88 -9.35 -15.35
C ALA A 64 8.15 -7.86 -15.64
N PHE A 65 7.60 -7.34 -16.74
CA PHE A 65 7.70 -5.93 -17.12
C PHE A 65 6.42 -5.16 -16.72
N GLY A 66 6.35 -4.66 -15.49
CA GLY A 66 5.28 -3.76 -15.08
C GLY A 66 5.48 -2.34 -15.61
N ALA A 67 4.41 -1.68 -16.02
CA ALA A 67 4.38 -0.27 -16.36
C ALA A 67 3.29 0.46 -15.56
N CYS A 68 3.64 1.57 -14.92
CA CYS A 68 2.70 2.49 -14.28
C CYS A 68 2.83 3.85 -14.96
N ILE A 69 1.71 4.39 -15.44
CA ILE A 69 1.60 5.71 -16.05
C ILE A 69 0.56 6.48 -15.24
N ASP A 70 1.03 7.50 -14.53
CA ASP A 70 0.18 8.49 -13.87
C ASP A 70 0.13 9.75 -14.76
N TYR A 71 -1.07 10.17 -15.13
CA TYR A 71 -1.30 11.41 -15.88
C TYR A 71 -2.24 12.34 -15.11
N GLN A 72 -1.78 13.57 -14.85
CA GLN A 72 -2.57 14.58 -14.16
C GLN A 72 -3.10 15.59 -15.19
N PHE A 73 -4.41 15.53 -15.48
CA PHE A 73 -5.05 16.46 -16.41
C PHE A 73 -5.20 17.86 -15.78
N PHE A 74 -5.52 17.90 -14.48
CA PHE A 74 -5.73 19.11 -13.70
C PHE A 74 -5.18 18.92 -12.27
N PRO A 75 -4.94 20.00 -11.51
CA PRO A 75 -4.62 19.90 -10.08
C PRO A 75 -5.64 19.09 -9.27
N THR A 76 -6.84 18.90 -9.80
CA THR A 76 -7.96 18.18 -9.17
C THR A 76 -8.26 16.82 -9.80
N ALA A 77 -7.60 16.41 -10.89
CA ALA A 77 -7.94 15.17 -11.59
C ALA A 77 -6.70 14.36 -11.98
N LYS A 78 -6.65 13.10 -11.53
CA LYS A 78 -5.61 12.12 -11.84
C LYS A 78 -6.20 10.97 -12.65
N PHE A 79 -5.46 10.54 -13.66
CA PHE A 79 -5.65 9.27 -14.31
C PHE A 79 -4.45 8.39 -14.04
N ARG A 80 -4.70 7.11 -13.77
CA ARG A 80 -3.69 6.11 -13.51
C ARG A 80 -3.92 4.91 -14.40
N PHE A 81 -2.84 4.47 -15.02
CA PHE A 81 -2.76 3.23 -15.75
C PHE A 81 -1.67 2.38 -15.11
N ILE A 82 -2.01 1.18 -14.66
CA ILE A 82 -1.01 0.19 -14.24
C ILE A 82 -1.24 -1.06 -15.08
N GLY A 83 -0.25 -1.41 -15.90
CA GLY A 83 -0.15 -2.71 -16.54
C GLY A 83 0.86 -3.55 -15.80
N ASN A 84 0.42 -4.61 -15.14
CA ASN A 84 1.33 -5.61 -14.59
C ASN A 84 1.13 -6.93 -15.33
N PRO A 85 2.09 -7.36 -16.18
CA PRO A 85 2.10 -8.73 -16.65
C PRO A 85 2.42 -9.62 -15.44
N LYS A 86 1.43 -10.40 -15.00
CA LYS A 86 1.60 -11.46 -14.02
C LYS A 86 1.60 -12.78 -14.77
N GLU A 87 2.38 -13.72 -14.26
CA GLU A 87 2.93 -14.78 -15.08
C GLU A 87 2.32 -16.17 -14.83
N SER A 88 1.16 -16.26 -14.17
CA SER A 88 0.49 -17.54 -13.97
C SER A 88 -0.64 -17.74 -14.95
N GLU A 89 -0.67 -18.91 -15.61
CA GLU A 89 -1.73 -19.40 -16.52
C GLU A 89 -3.15 -19.33 -15.88
N ASP A 90 -3.22 -19.27 -14.56
CA ASP A 90 -4.44 -19.18 -13.76
C ASP A 90 -4.86 -17.74 -13.34
N ASN A 91 -4.09 -16.70 -13.68
CA ASN A 91 -4.39 -15.33 -13.24
C ASN A 91 -3.99 -14.31 -14.32
N PRO A 92 -4.91 -13.91 -15.23
CA PRO A 92 -4.58 -13.11 -16.40
C PRO A 92 -4.04 -11.72 -16.05
N ASP A 93 -3.36 -11.10 -17.02
CA ASP A 93 -2.82 -9.74 -16.95
C ASP A 93 -3.79 -8.77 -16.27
N GLU A 94 -3.36 -8.20 -15.14
CA GLU A 94 -4.21 -7.31 -14.36
C GLU A 94 -3.96 -5.88 -14.84
N LEU A 95 -4.81 -5.45 -15.76
CA LEU A 95 -4.87 -4.06 -16.21
C LEU A 95 -5.67 -3.25 -15.19
N HIS A 96 -5.04 -2.28 -14.53
CA HIS A 96 -5.72 -1.33 -13.67
C HIS A 96 -5.82 0.02 -14.36
N LEU A 97 -7.05 0.50 -14.53
CA LEU A 97 -7.36 1.86 -14.97
C LEU A 97 -8.06 2.58 -13.82
N GLY A 98 -7.53 3.73 -13.42
CA GLY A 98 -8.08 4.55 -12.34
C GLY A 98 -8.30 5.98 -12.81
N PHE A 99 -9.43 6.56 -12.44
CA PHE A 99 -9.66 7.99 -12.50
C PHE A 99 -10.04 8.49 -11.12
N GLU A 100 -9.43 9.58 -10.67
CA GLU A 100 -9.72 10.18 -9.38
C GLU A 100 -9.87 11.70 -9.53
N GLY A 101 -10.97 12.23 -9.02
CA GLY A 101 -11.23 13.66 -8.93
C GLY A 101 -11.28 14.11 -7.46
N ARG A 102 -10.64 15.23 -7.16
CA ARG A 102 -10.51 15.79 -5.82
C ARG A 102 -11.11 17.19 -5.73
N SER A 103 -11.71 17.46 -4.59
CA SER A 103 -12.18 18.77 -4.14
C SER A 103 -11.67 19.05 -2.72
N PRO A 104 -11.76 20.28 -2.18
CA PRO A 104 -11.31 20.57 -0.82
C PRO A 104 -11.96 19.72 0.28
N ILE A 105 -13.15 19.15 0.04
CA ILE A 105 -13.93 18.43 1.06
C ILE A 105 -14.29 17.00 0.64
N SER A 106 -14.01 16.61 -0.60
CA SER A 106 -14.39 15.29 -1.11
C SER A 106 -13.45 14.78 -2.19
N THR A 107 -13.42 13.47 -2.34
CA THR A 107 -12.70 12.74 -3.38
C THR A 107 -13.65 11.72 -3.98
N PHE A 108 -13.68 11.63 -5.29
CA PHE A 108 -14.41 10.59 -6.01
C PHE A 108 -13.44 9.87 -6.95
N GLY A 109 -13.70 8.60 -7.21
CA GLY A 109 -12.91 7.86 -8.17
C GLY A 109 -13.61 6.64 -8.72
N VAL A 110 -13.11 6.20 -9.86
CA VAL A 110 -13.54 5.03 -10.59
C VAL A 110 -12.31 4.20 -10.90
N GLU A 111 -12.37 2.91 -10.57
CA GLU A 111 -11.31 1.96 -10.86
C GLU A 111 -11.86 0.78 -11.63
N LEU A 112 -11.11 0.33 -12.63
CA LEU A 112 -11.41 -0.83 -13.45
C LEU A 112 -10.19 -1.76 -13.43
N ALA A 113 -10.38 -2.95 -12.86
CA ALA A 113 -9.43 -4.05 -12.91
C ALA A 113 -10.18 -5.38 -13.11
N ASP A 114 -10.14 -6.30 -12.15
CA ASP A 114 -11.04 -7.47 -12.07
C ASP A 114 -12.49 -7.07 -11.71
N LYS A 115 -12.63 -5.94 -11.04
CA LYS A 115 -13.88 -5.31 -10.61
C LYS A 115 -13.93 -3.88 -11.11
N LEU A 116 -15.14 -3.44 -11.46
CA LEU A 116 -15.45 -2.03 -11.59
C LEU A 116 -15.81 -1.49 -10.20
N LYS A 117 -15.07 -0.52 -9.69
CA LYS A 117 -15.28 0.12 -8.39
C LYS A 117 -15.58 1.60 -8.57
N PHE A 118 -16.61 2.06 -7.90
CA PHE A 118 -16.89 3.48 -7.69
C PHE A 118 -16.67 3.78 -6.23
N HIS A 119 -15.91 4.81 -5.91
CA HIS A 119 -15.70 5.22 -4.54
C HIS A 119 -15.89 6.73 -4.38
N PHE A 120 -16.42 7.11 -3.23
CA PHE A 120 -16.62 8.49 -2.84
C PHE A 120 -16.23 8.62 -1.37
N LEU A 121 -15.42 9.62 -1.04
CA LEU A 121 -14.99 9.92 0.31
C LEU A 121 -15.20 11.41 0.56
N GLN A 122 -15.84 11.77 1.66
CA GLN A 122 -16.15 13.13 2.02
C GLN A 122 -15.76 13.41 3.47
N LYS A 123 -15.08 14.54 3.66
CA LYS A 123 -14.81 15.11 4.97
C LYS A 123 -16.09 15.67 5.55
N HIS A 124 -16.50 15.16 6.72
CA HIS A 124 -17.68 15.62 7.43
C HIS A 124 -17.33 16.66 8.49
N ASP A 125 -16.21 16.46 9.18
CA ASP A 125 -15.67 17.36 10.20
C ASP A 125 -14.14 17.43 10.05
N GLU A 126 -13.46 18.28 10.82
CA GLU A 126 -11.99 18.41 10.80
C GLU A 126 -11.27 17.09 11.07
N ARG A 127 -11.93 16.17 11.77
CA ARG A 127 -11.38 14.89 12.24
C ARG A 127 -12.07 13.67 11.65
N ILE A 128 -13.20 13.81 10.96
CA ILE A 128 -14.03 12.67 10.54
C ILE A 128 -14.28 12.72 9.04
N ASP A 129 -13.99 11.60 8.39
CA ASP A 129 -14.30 11.35 6.99
C ASP A 129 -15.23 10.14 6.86
N PHE A 130 -16.20 10.24 5.95
CA PHE A 130 -17.08 9.13 5.59
C PHE A 130 -17.00 8.86 4.10
N GLY A 131 -17.05 7.59 3.74
CA GLY A 131 -17.01 7.19 2.34
C GLY A 131 -17.90 6.01 2.05
N ILE A 132 -18.18 5.84 0.78
CA ILE A 132 -18.86 4.68 0.24
C ILE A 132 -18.07 4.14 -0.94
N GLN A 133 -18.05 2.82 -1.08
CA GLN A 133 -17.55 2.14 -2.26
C GLN A 133 -18.60 1.15 -2.75
N ILE A 134 -18.81 1.14 -4.06
CA ILE A 134 -19.67 0.20 -4.75
C ILE A 134 -18.80 -0.52 -5.76
N SER A 135 -18.80 -1.85 -5.74
CA SER A 135 -18.04 -2.63 -6.70
C SER A 135 -18.83 -3.77 -7.31
N LYS A 136 -18.50 -4.08 -8.57
CA LYS A 136 -19.07 -5.21 -9.31
C LYS A 136 -17.98 -5.96 -10.04
N SER A 137 -17.97 -7.28 -9.92
CA SER A 137 -17.04 -8.15 -10.65
C SER A 137 -17.38 -8.17 -12.13
N ILE A 138 -16.37 -7.97 -12.97
CA ILE A 138 -16.53 -8.01 -14.44
C ILE A 138 -16.66 -9.47 -14.90
N ASN A 139 -15.93 -10.37 -14.24
CA ASN A 139 -15.92 -11.79 -14.57
C ASN A 139 -17.20 -12.52 -14.11
N ASN A 140 -18.02 -11.88 -13.27
CA ASN A 140 -19.30 -12.41 -12.82
C ASN A 140 -20.40 -11.34 -12.91
N ILE A 141 -20.86 -11.09 -14.14
CA ILE A 141 -21.83 -10.03 -14.46
C ILE A 141 -23.17 -10.27 -13.74
N ASP A 142 -23.56 -11.53 -13.53
CA ASP A 142 -24.78 -11.90 -12.81
C ASP A 142 -24.60 -11.89 -11.28
N GLY A 143 -23.38 -11.66 -10.82
CA GLY A 143 -23.04 -11.55 -9.41
C GLY A 143 -23.64 -10.31 -8.73
N PRO A 144 -23.75 -10.34 -7.39
CA PRO A 144 -24.30 -9.22 -6.63
C PRO A 144 -23.36 -8.00 -6.68
N PHE A 145 -23.94 -6.83 -6.45
CA PHE A 145 -23.15 -5.63 -6.13
C PHE A 145 -22.58 -5.75 -4.73
N HIS A 146 -21.34 -5.34 -4.57
CA HIS A 146 -20.68 -5.19 -3.28
C HIS A 146 -20.78 -3.73 -2.84
N PHE A 147 -21.27 -3.53 -1.62
CA PHE A 147 -21.36 -2.22 -0.99
C PHE A 147 -20.46 -2.20 0.23
N ASP A 148 -19.64 -1.17 0.33
CA ASP A 148 -18.75 -0.91 1.45
C ASP A 148 -18.96 0.53 1.93
N VAL A 149 -18.98 0.70 3.25
CA VAL A 149 -19.06 1.98 3.93
C VAL A 149 -17.77 2.16 4.71
N ALA A 150 -17.15 3.33 4.56
CA ALA A 150 -15.92 3.70 5.21
C ALA A 150 -16.14 4.82 6.22
N GLY A 151 -15.45 4.74 7.34
CA GLY A 151 -15.30 5.81 8.30
C GLY A 151 -13.84 5.95 8.71
N ARG A 152 -13.38 7.20 8.84
CA ARG A 152 -12.04 7.50 9.34
C ARG A 152 -12.10 8.61 10.38
N TYR A 153 -11.42 8.38 11.50
CA TYR A 153 -11.19 9.37 12.54
C TYR A 153 -9.69 9.71 12.60
N ILE A 154 -9.38 10.99 12.50
CA ILE A 154 -8.03 11.53 12.46
C ILE A 154 -7.79 12.39 13.69
N ASP A 155 -6.78 12.03 14.46
CA ASP A 155 -6.24 12.80 15.57
C ASP A 155 -4.73 13.04 15.34
N PRO A 156 -4.12 14.08 15.94
CA PRO A 156 -2.68 14.29 15.83
C PRO A 156 -1.81 13.10 16.28
N ARG A 157 -2.30 12.27 17.22
CA ARG A 157 -1.54 11.12 17.75
C ARG A 157 -1.95 9.77 17.17
N PHE A 158 -3.16 9.66 16.63
CA PHE A 158 -3.64 8.40 16.10
C PHE A 158 -4.62 8.57 14.94
N THR A 159 -4.75 7.54 14.11
CA THR A 159 -5.75 7.50 13.04
C THR A 159 -6.44 6.16 13.08
N LEU A 160 -7.77 6.16 13.17
CA LEU A 160 -8.61 4.98 13.11
C LEU A 160 -9.37 4.99 11.78
N SER A 161 -9.30 3.91 11.03
CA SER A 161 -10.05 3.74 9.79
C SER A 161 -10.76 2.41 9.79
N THR A 162 -12.03 2.41 9.39
CA THR A 162 -12.87 1.22 9.32
C THR A 162 -13.61 1.23 7.99
N VAL A 163 -13.58 0.10 7.31
CA VAL A 163 -14.40 -0.17 6.13
C VAL A 163 -15.23 -1.41 6.44
N ILE A 164 -16.54 -1.30 6.34
CA ILE A 164 -17.48 -2.41 6.55
C ILE A 164 -18.28 -2.57 5.28
N GLY A 165 -18.37 -3.79 4.79
CA GLY A 165 -19.19 -4.06 3.62
C GLY A 165 -19.56 -5.52 3.47
N THR A 166 -20.12 -5.82 2.31
CA THR A 166 -20.72 -7.14 2.04
C THR A 166 -19.74 -8.31 2.16
N SER A 167 -18.45 -8.07 1.85
CA SER A 167 -17.41 -9.11 1.88
C SER A 167 -16.74 -9.26 3.24
N GLY A 168 -16.93 -8.29 4.15
CA GLY A 168 -16.27 -8.29 5.44
C GLY A 168 -16.04 -6.89 6.02
N MET A 169 -15.09 -6.81 6.94
CA MET A 169 -14.71 -5.58 7.64
C MET A 169 -13.19 -5.47 7.68
N HIS A 170 -12.67 -4.28 7.39
CA HIS A 170 -11.27 -3.95 7.51
C HIS A 170 -11.11 -2.77 8.47
N ASN A 171 -10.47 -3.01 9.59
CA ASN A 171 -10.13 -2.00 10.59
C ASN A 171 -8.63 -1.77 10.58
N SER A 172 -8.22 -0.52 10.69
CA SER A 172 -6.81 -0.16 10.88
C SER A 172 -6.68 0.94 11.91
N LEU A 173 -5.70 0.81 12.78
CA LEU A 173 -5.40 1.78 13.82
C LEU A 173 -3.92 2.11 13.78
N PHE A 174 -3.61 3.38 13.59
CA PHE A 174 -2.25 3.91 13.57
C PHE A 174 -2.02 4.79 14.79
N PHE A 175 -0.86 4.65 15.44
CA PHE A 175 -0.41 5.53 16.51
C PHE A 175 1.00 6.06 16.22
N GLN A 176 1.18 7.36 16.42
CA GLN A 176 2.50 7.96 16.53
C GLN A 176 2.87 8.03 18.02
N ILE A 177 3.79 7.18 18.46
CA ILE A 177 4.21 7.12 19.86
C ILE A 177 5.23 8.24 20.15
N ASP A 178 6.19 8.40 19.25
CA ASP A 178 7.23 9.42 19.30
C ASP A 178 7.62 9.84 17.87
N GLN A 179 8.46 10.85 17.67
CA GLN A 179 8.93 11.30 16.35
C GLN A 179 9.60 10.18 15.54
N LEU A 180 10.17 9.18 16.22
CA LEU A 180 10.91 8.08 15.62
C LEU A 180 10.19 6.73 15.71
N LEU A 181 9.07 6.62 16.42
CA LEU A 181 8.39 5.36 16.70
C LEU A 181 6.89 5.43 16.36
N SER A 182 6.47 4.52 15.48
CA SER A 182 5.08 4.37 15.05
C SER A 182 4.58 2.93 15.25
N LEU A 183 3.31 2.80 15.57
CA LEU A 183 2.60 1.53 15.75
C LEU A 183 1.43 1.47 14.76
N GLY A 184 1.25 0.33 14.11
CA GLY A 184 0.15 0.06 13.20
C GLY A 184 -0.53 -1.26 13.59
N ILE A 185 -1.85 -1.25 13.67
CA ILE A 185 -2.66 -2.43 13.92
C ILE A 185 -3.61 -2.56 12.74
N GLU A 186 -3.69 -3.74 12.13
CA GLU A 186 -4.69 -4.06 11.12
C GLU A 186 -5.51 -5.26 11.56
N GLN A 187 -6.80 -5.21 11.26
CA GLN A 187 -7.71 -6.33 11.42
C GLN A 187 -8.57 -6.46 10.17
N LYS A 188 -8.53 -7.62 9.53
CA LYS A 188 -9.32 -7.97 8.37
C LYS A 188 -10.21 -9.14 8.74
N PHE A 189 -11.50 -8.90 8.77
CA PHE A 189 -12.53 -9.92 8.87
C PHE A 189 -13.13 -10.14 7.50
N PHE A 190 -13.07 -11.36 6.99
CA PHE A 190 -13.76 -11.76 5.78
C PHE A 190 -14.81 -12.80 6.14
N THR A 191 -16.01 -12.67 5.58
CA THR A 191 -17.10 -13.63 5.83
C THR A 191 -16.70 -15.06 5.43
N ALA A 192 -15.85 -15.21 4.40
CA ALA A 192 -15.43 -16.51 3.88
C ALA A 192 -14.18 -17.10 4.58
N SER A 193 -13.20 -16.27 4.95
CA SER A 193 -11.89 -16.74 5.44
C SER A 193 -11.63 -16.45 6.92
N GLY A 194 -12.54 -15.76 7.60
CA GLY A 194 -12.47 -15.49 9.03
C GLY A 194 -11.70 -14.21 9.37
N ASN A 195 -11.16 -14.15 10.59
CA ASN A 195 -10.54 -12.95 11.16
C ASN A 195 -9.01 -13.06 11.13
N PHE A 196 -8.35 -12.02 10.62
CA PHE A 196 -6.90 -11.86 10.61
C PHE A 196 -6.57 -10.56 11.30
N ALA A 197 -5.65 -10.60 12.25
CA ALA A 197 -5.16 -9.39 12.92
C ALA A 197 -3.63 -9.37 12.88
N SER A 198 -3.07 -8.19 12.65
CA SER A 198 -1.63 -7.96 12.69
C SER A 198 -1.31 -6.70 13.46
N ILE A 199 -0.14 -6.71 14.09
CA ILE A 199 0.42 -5.59 14.84
C ILE A 199 1.83 -5.38 14.32
N ALA A 200 2.12 -4.15 13.92
CA ALA A 200 3.40 -3.72 13.40
C ALA A 200 3.97 -2.53 14.14
N LEU A 201 5.29 -2.50 14.27
CA LEU A 201 6.08 -1.44 14.86
C LEU A 201 7.11 -0.98 13.85
N LYS A 202 7.23 0.33 13.66
CA LYS A 202 8.28 0.95 12.86
C LYS A 202 9.07 1.93 13.71
N LYS A 203 10.39 1.75 13.75
CA LYS A 203 11.32 2.62 14.45
C LYS A 203 12.39 3.12 13.50
N GLN A 204 12.56 4.44 13.46
CA GLN A 204 13.67 5.09 12.81
C GLN A 204 14.83 5.24 13.80
N ILE A 205 16.05 4.92 13.36
CA ILE A 205 17.29 5.01 14.12
C ILE A 205 18.19 6.03 13.40
N PRO A 206 18.13 7.32 13.78
CA PRO A 206 18.88 8.37 13.09
C PRO A 206 20.40 8.16 13.11
N GLU A 207 20.94 7.64 14.21
CA GLU A 207 22.38 7.40 14.38
C GLU A 207 22.96 6.43 13.35
N TRP A 208 22.15 5.49 12.85
CA TRP A 208 22.57 4.48 11.88
C TRP A 208 22.01 4.72 10.49
N GLU A 209 21.27 5.82 10.31
CA GLU A 209 20.47 6.11 9.11
C GLU A 209 19.65 4.89 8.68
N ALA A 210 19.01 4.25 9.67
CA ALA A 210 18.34 2.99 9.50
C ALA A 210 16.87 3.03 9.94
N ASP A 211 16.02 2.34 9.19
CA ASP A 211 14.61 2.12 9.50
C ASP A 211 14.39 0.64 9.78
N VAL A 212 13.77 0.34 10.91
CA VAL A 212 13.43 -1.02 11.31
C VAL A 212 11.92 -1.15 11.42
N SER A 213 11.35 -2.14 10.75
CA SER A 213 9.92 -2.46 10.82
C SER A 213 9.74 -3.92 11.20
N LEU A 214 8.83 -4.20 12.13
CA LEU A 214 8.51 -5.52 12.65
C LEU A 214 7.00 -5.70 12.63
N SER A 215 6.51 -6.90 12.31
CA SER A 215 5.10 -7.24 12.37
C SER A 215 4.89 -8.66 12.85
N ILE A 216 3.84 -8.86 13.64
CA ILE A 216 3.35 -10.16 14.08
C ILE A 216 1.89 -10.27 13.68
N ASP A 217 1.50 -11.41 13.13
CA ASP A 217 0.11 -11.69 12.77
C ASP A 217 -0.52 -12.78 13.64
N SER A 218 -1.85 -12.90 13.54
CA SER A 218 -2.65 -13.92 14.22
C SER A 218 -2.43 -15.34 13.69
N GLN A 219 -1.72 -15.51 12.57
CA GLN A 219 -1.33 -16.80 12.00
C GLN A 219 0.05 -17.28 12.50
N LYS A 220 0.63 -16.57 13.48
CA LYS A 220 1.95 -16.83 14.06
C LYS A 220 3.09 -16.59 13.07
N SER A 221 2.90 -15.71 12.09
CA SER A 221 3.99 -15.22 11.27
C SER A 221 4.60 -13.97 11.89
N LEU A 222 5.93 -13.96 11.93
CA LEU A 222 6.76 -12.83 12.30
C LEU A 222 7.42 -12.32 11.02
N VAL A 223 7.33 -11.02 10.76
CA VAL A 223 7.97 -10.38 9.60
C VAL A 223 8.80 -9.21 10.09
N MET A 224 9.99 -9.05 9.55
CA MET A 224 10.90 -7.95 9.87
C MET A 224 11.51 -7.40 8.58
N ASN A 225 11.71 -6.08 8.56
CA ASN A 225 12.45 -5.37 7.52
C ASN A 225 13.44 -4.41 8.20
N PHE A 226 14.65 -4.35 7.67
CA PHE A 226 15.71 -3.45 8.09
C PHE A 226 16.24 -2.76 6.84
N GLU A 227 16.12 -1.45 6.82
CA GLU A 227 16.61 -0.61 5.74
C GLU A 227 17.70 0.29 6.28
N ARG A 228 18.83 0.43 5.58
CA ARG A 228 19.93 1.27 6.02
C ARG A 228 20.58 1.98 4.87
N ILE A 229 20.84 3.28 5.03
CA ILE A 229 21.70 4.04 4.13
C ILE A 229 23.16 3.71 4.48
N VAL A 230 23.92 3.24 3.48
CA VAL A 230 25.28 2.69 3.70
C VAL A 230 26.37 3.70 3.34
N ALA A 231 26.12 4.57 2.36
CA ALA A 231 27.08 5.58 1.94
C ALA A 231 26.36 6.92 1.73
N PRO A 232 26.89 8.04 2.25
CA PRO A 232 26.31 9.36 2.00
C PRO A 232 26.68 9.93 0.62
N THR A 233 27.77 9.47 0.00
CA THR A 233 28.25 9.95 -1.31
C THR A 233 27.58 9.26 -2.50
N VAL A 234 27.12 8.03 -2.31
CA VAL A 234 26.33 7.25 -3.27
C VAL A 234 25.08 6.85 -2.52
N PRO A 235 23.86 7.23 -2.93
CA PRO A 235 22.62 6.95 -2.19
C PRO A 235 22.27 5.46 -2.25
N LEU A 236 23.10 4.67 -1.58
CA LEU A 236 23.08 3.22 -1.51
C LEU A 236 22.28 2.83 -0.28
N ARG A 237 21.19 2.08 -0.49
CA ARG A 237 20.36 1.53 0.59
C ARG A 237 20.48 0.02 0.62
N LEU A 238 20.89 -0.51 1.76
CA LEU A 238 20.80 -1.92 2.08
C LEU A 238 19.40 -2.22 2.61
N LEU A 239 18.79 -3.28 2.10
CA LEU A 239 17.51 -3.79 2.55
C LEU A 239 17.70 -5.23 3.02
N LEU A 240 17.17 -5.55 4.19
CA LEU A 240 17.15 -6.90 4.74
C LEU A 240 15.72 -7.19 5.15
N SER A 241 15.12 -8.24 4.61
CA SER A 241 13.82 -8.69 5.07
C SER A 241 13.87 -10.15 5.50
N ALA A 242 13.06 -10.49 6.49
CA ALA A 242 12.93 -11.86 6.97
C ALA A 242 11.49 -12.09 7.43
N SER A 243 10.96 -13.27 7.12
CA SER A 243 9.71 -13.77 7.67
C SER A 243 9.89 -15.17 8.21
N MET A 244 9.29 -15.43 9.36
CA MET A 244 9.20 -16.75 9.96
C MET A 244 7.75 -17.08 10.20
N ASN A 245 7.26 -18.19 9.66
CA ASN A 245 5.94 -18.70 9.96
C ASN A 245 6.04 -19.80 11.02
N GLY A 246 5.48 -19.55 12.20
CA GLY A 246 5.53 -20.49 13.33
C GLY A 246 4.72 -21.77 13.13
N SER A 247 3.73 -21.76 12.22
CA SER A 247 2.88 -22.91 11.93
C SER A 247 3.55 -23.88 10.96
N THR A 248 4.11 -23.36 9.86
CA THR A 248 4.80 -24.15 8.83
C THR A 248 6.28 -24.36 9.13
N LYS A 249 6.84 -23.63 10.10
CA LYS A 249 8.28 -23.58 10.42
C LYS A 249 9.15 -23.18 9.24
N THR A 250 8.59 -22.42 8.29
CA THR A 250 9.33 -21.90 7.14
C THR A 250 9.92 -20.54 7.47
N ILE A 251 11.20 -20.37 7.12
CA ILE A 251 11.89 -19.08 7.19
C ILE A 251 12.16 -18.64 5.75
N THR A 252 11.83 -17.40 5.48
CA THR A 252 12.13 -16.76 4.20
C THR A 252 12.89 -15.48 4.47
N ALA A 253 13.95 -15.25 3.71
CA ALA A 253 14.80 -14.08 3.87
C ALA A 253 15.10 -13.46 2.52
N GLY A 254 15.32 -12.15 2.52
CA GLY A 254 15.71 -11.37 1.37
C GLY A 254 16.82 -10.39 1.71
N LEU A 255 17.77 -10.25 0.79
CA LEU A 255 18.82 -9.25 0.83
C LEU A 255 18.70 -8.38 -0.42
N GLY A 256 18.48 -7.09 -0.20
CA GLY A 256 18.25 -6.12 -1.25
C GLY A 256 19.28 -5.01 -1.21
N LEU A 257 19.59 -4.46 -2.37
CA LEU A 257 20.47 -3.31 -2.51
C LEU A 257 19.84 -2.35 -3.53
N LEU A 258 19.58 -1.12 -3.09
CA LEU A 258 19.04 -0.06 -3.93
C LEU A 258 20.11 1.00 -4.15
N ILE A 259 20.28 1.39 -5.40
CA ILE A 259 21.14 2.50 -5.82
C ILE A 259 20.21 3.54 -6.42
N ASN A 260 20.10 4.72 -5.80
CA ASN A 260 19.27 5.82 -6.31
C ASN A 260 20.09 6.94 -6.98
#